data_AF-A0A965XUQ8-F1
#
_entry.id   AF-A0A965XUQ8-F1
#
_cell.length_a   1.000
_cell.length_b   1.000
_cell.length_c   1.000
_cell.angle_alpha   90.00
_cell.angle_beta   90.00
_cell.angle_gamma   90.00
#
_symmetry.space_group_name_H-M   'P 1'
#
loop_
_entity.id
_entity.type
_entity.pdbx_description
1 polymer ?
#
loop_
_entity_poly.entity_id
_entity_poly.type
_entity_poly.pdbx_seq_one_letter_code
_entity_poly.pdbx_strand_id
1 'polypeptide(L)'
;DKVNLNLVEIASYLEGKTVLVTGGGGSIGSELCRQIARFNPKKLVILDIYENNAYDIQKELLSQYGDNLILEVLIASLRDRETIFDIVAKLKPNVIFHAAAHKHVPLMEFNAAEAVANNIGGTQTLLQLAEYMGPTREAAVSREISKHFEENTRGTLEELANYYVANEPKGEIVVVVKGAEQTKSKKDT
;
A
#
# COMPACT_ATOMS: atom_id res chain seq x y z
N ASP A 1 -12.47 -17.26 16.06
CA ASP A 1 -12.30 -16.25 17.13
C ASP A 1 -12.22 -14.85 16.55
N LYS A 2 -12.80 -13.84 17.21
CA LYS A 2 -12.67 -12.45 16.78
C LYS A 2 -11.20 -12.06 16.87
N VAL A 3 -10.59 -11.71 15.74
CA VAL A 3 -9.24 -11.15 15.70
C VAL A 3 -9.25 -9.93 16.62
N ASN A 4 -8.61 -10.06 17.77
CA ASN A 4 -8.43 -8.97 18.73
C ASN A 4 -7.30 -8.09 18.18
N LEU A 5 -7.58 -7.44 17.03
CA LEU A 5 -6.68 -6.45 16.45
C LEU A 5 -6.44 -5.41 17.53
N ASN A 6 -5.17 -5.17 17.86
CA ASN A 6 -4.79 -4.16 18.83
C ASN A 6 -5.09 -2.77 18.24
N LEU A 7 -6.36 -2.38 18.25
CA LEU A 7 -6.89 -1.18 17.62
C LEU A 7 -6.15 0.08 18.10
N VAL A 8 -5.66 0.04 19.35
CA VAL A 8 -4.85 1.11 19.95
C VAL A 8 -3.51 1.25 19.25
N GLU A 9 -2.83 0.14 18.95
CA GLU A 9 -1.53 0.14 18.27
C GLU A 9 -1.68 0.59 16.81
N ILE A 10 -2.71 0.10 16.12
CA ILE A 10 -3.03 0.51 14.74
C ILE A 10 -3.39 2.00 14.68
N ALA A 11 -4.24 2.47 15.60
CA ALA A 11 -4.59 3.89 15.70
C ALA A 11 -3.33 4.73 15.91
N SER A 12 -2.47 4.36 16.85
CA SER A 12 -1.22 5.10 17.13
C SER A 12 -0.26 5.17 15.92
N TYR A 13 -0.31 4.17 15.05
CA TYR A 13 0.52 4.10 13.85
C TYR A 13 0.00 4.99 12.72
N LEU A 14 -1.32 5.22 12.63
CA LEU A 14 -1.97 5.93 11.53
C LEU A 14 -2.44 7.36 11.90
N GLU A 15 -2.73 7.61 13.17
CA GLU A 15 -3.22 8.89 13.65
C GLU A 15 -2.20 10.01 13.40
N GLY A 16 -2.69 11.12 12.83
CA GLY A 16 -1.86 12.27 12.49
C GLY A 16 -0.78 11.99 11.43
N LYS A 17 -0.86 10.85 10.72
CA LYS A 17 0.08 10.49 9.64
C LYS A 17 -0.46 10.86 8.26
N THR A 18 0.44 11.21 7.35
CA THR A 18 0.18 11.19 5.91
C THR A 18 0.31 9.75 5.43
N VAL A 19 -0.78 9.17 4.94
CA VAL A 19 -0.85 7.77 4.50
C VAL A 19 -1.13 7.73 2.99
N LEU A 20 -0.30 7.03 2.24
CA LEU A 20 -0.47 6.81 0.80
C LEU A 20 -0.95 5.37 0.56
N VAL A 21 -2.02 5.20 -0.20
CA VAL A 21 -2.52 3.88 -0.64
C VAL A 21 -2.42 3.80 -2.16
N THR A 22 -1.55 2.92 -2.67
CA THR A 22 -1.46 2.67 -4.12
C THR A 22 -2.37 1.51 -4.53
N GLY A 23 -3.08 1.63 -5.65
CA GLY A 23 -4.17 0.72 -6.00
C GLY A 23 -5.40 0.97 -5.14
N GLY A 24 -5.57 2.20 -4.64
CA GLY A 24 -6.58 2.56 -3.64
C GLY A 24 -8.04 2.52 -4.14
N GLY A 25 -8.26 2.51 -5.46
CA GLY A 25 -9.58 2.26 -6.06
C GLY A 25 -9.91 0.77 -6.21
N GLY A 26 -8.93 -0.13 -6.04
CA GLY A 26 -9.14 -1.57 -6.08
C GLY A 26 -9.92 -2.12 -4.87
N SER A 27 -10.31 -3.39 -4.91
CA SER A 27 -11.08 -4.04 -3.83
C SER A 27 -10.38 -3.95 -2.47
N ILE A 28 -9.10 -4.35 -2.39
CA ILE A 28 -8.31 -4.25 -1.15
C ILE A 28 -8.01 -2.79 -0.82
N GLY A 29 -7.55 -2.01 -1.80
CA GLY A 29 -7.15 -0.63 -1.59
C GLY A 29 -8.27 0.24 -1.05
N SER A 30 -9.50 0.07 -1.55
CA SER A 30 -10.66 0.84 -1.10
C SER A 30 -11.08 0.48 0.32
N GLU A 31 -10.97 -0.79 0.72
CA GLU A 31 -11.20 -1.22 2.11
C GLU A 31 -10.12 -0.66 3.05
N LEU A 32 -8.85 -0.68 2.64
CA LEU A 32 -7.77 -0.03 3.39
C LEU A 32 -8.06 1.47 3.57
N CYS A 33 -8.49 2.17 2.52
CA CYS A 33 -8.83 3.59 2.60
C CYS A 33 -9.94 3.86 3.64
N ARG A 34 -11.00 3.02 3.66
CA ARG A 34 -12.08 3.10 4.66
C ARG A 34 -11.56 2.89 6.08
N GLN A 35 -10.71 1.89 6.28
CA GLN A 35 -10.16 1.60 7.62
C GLN A 35 -9.23 2.73 8.08
N ILE A 36 -8.33 3.19 7.22
CA ILE A 36 -7.39 4.28 7.53
C ILE A 36 -8.15 5.55 7.89
N ALA A 37 -9.21 5.92 7.15
CA ALA A 37 -10.01 7.11 7.42
C ALA A 37 -10.62 7.14 8.84
N ARG A 38 -10.85 5.97 9.46
CA ARG A 38 -11.39 5.85 10.83
C ARG A 38 -10.37 6.18 11.92
N PHE A 39 -9.08 6.23 11.58
CA PHE A 39 -7.99 6.43 12.53
C PHE A 39 -7.42 7.85 12.52
N ASN A 40 -8.18 8.84 12.02
CA ASN A 40 -7.80 10.26 12.00
C ASN A 40 -6.39 10.52 11.41
N PRO A 41 -6.12 10.07 10.17
CA PRO A 41 -4.87 10.39 9.51
C PRO A 41 -4.77 11.91 9.29
N LYS A 42 -3.55 12.45 9.30
CA LYS A 42 -3.34 13.85 8.90
C LYS A 42 -3.76 14.08 7.45
N LYS A 43 -3.50 13.10 6.58
CA LYS A 43 -3.87 13.12 5.17
C LYS A 43 -3.92 11.69 4.62
N LEU A 44 -4.98 11.35 3.92
CA LEU A 44 -5.08 10.12 3.15
C LEU A 44 -4.87 10.45 1.67
N VAL A 45 -3.98 9.73 0.99
CA VAL A 45 -3.74 9.87 -0.44
C VAL A 45 -4.06 8.56 -1.13
N ILE A 46 -4.96 8.61 -2.11
CA ILE A 46 -5.36 7.47 -2.95
C ILE A 46 -4.63 7.63 -4.28
N LEU A 47 -3.76 6.67 -4.60
CA LEU A 47 -3.11 6.59 -5.91
C LEU A 47 -3.65 5.40 -6.66
N ASP A 48 -4.18 5.62 -7.87
CA ASP A 48 -4.67 4.57 -8.74
C ASP A 48 -4.49 4.93 -10.21
N ILE A 49 -4.55 3.95 -11.10
CA ILE A 49 -4.57 4.17 -12.55
C ILE A 49 -6.01 4.29 -13.08
N TYR A 50 -6.98 3.70 -12.38
CA TYR A 50 -8.38 3.65 -12.79
C TYR A 50 -9.18 4.80 -12.14
N GLU A 51 -9.35 5.88 -12.90
CA GLU A 51 -10.01 7.12 -12.44
C GLU A 51 -11.39 6.90 -11.81
N ASN A 52 -12.28 6.14 -12.47
CA ASN A 52 -13.64 5.91 -11.97
C ASN A 52 -13.64 5.24 -10.58
N ASN A 53 -12.81 4.22 -10.39
CA ASN A 53 -12.74 3.50 -9.13
C ASN A 53 -12.19 4.38 -8.01
N ALA A 54 -11.17 5.19 -8.32
CA ALA A 54 -10.58 6.14 -7.38
C ALA A 54 -11.58 7.25 -7.01
N TYR A 55 -12.37 7.70 -7.98
CA TYR A 55 -13.43 8.70 -7.77
C TYR A 55 -14.57 8.15 -6.90
N ASP A 56 -14.98 6.90 -7.11
CA ASP A 56 -16.06 6.27 -6.33
C ASP A 56 -15.69 6.19 -4.83
N ILE A 57 -14.49 5.71 -4.50
CA ILE A 57 -14.03 5.67 -3.11
C ILE A 57 -13.82 7.08 -2.54
N GLN A 58 -13.35 8.03 -3.35
CA GLN A 58 -13.22 9.43 -2.92
C GLN A 58 -14.57 10.01 -2.51
N LYS A 59 -15.58 9.86 -3.36
CA LYS A 59 -16.92 10.38 -3.12
C LYS A 59 -17.53 9.77 -1.86
N GLU A 60 -17.35 8.47 -1.68
CA GLU A 60 -17.82 7.77 -0.49
C GLU A 60 -17.18 8.34 0.79
N LEU A 61 -15.85 8.44 0.83
CA LEU A 61 -15.14 8.93 2.02
C LEU A 61 -15.47 10.40 2.31
N LEU A 62 -15.54 11.25 1.29
CA LEU A 62 -15.94 12.65 1.47
C LEU A 62 -17.38 12.78 1.94
N SER A 63 -18.30 11.93 1.47
CA SER A 63 -19.68 11.92 1.95
C SER A 63 -19.78 11.52 3.43
N GLN A 64 -18.88 10.67 3.93
CA GLN A 64 -18.90 10.18 5.29
C GLN A 64 -18.16 11.11 6.27
N TYR A 65 -17.00 11.62 5.88
CA TYR A 65 -16.10 12.35 6.78
C TYR A 65 -16.10 13.88 6.54
N GLY A 66 -16.48 14.34 5.35
CA GLY A 66 -16.45 15.74 4.96
C GLY A 66 -15.09 16.38 5.24
N ASP A 67 -15.11 17.55 5.86
CA ASP A 67 -13.90 18.33 6.19
C ASP A 67 -13.02 17.68 7.28
N ASN A 68 -13.49 16.62 7.95
CA ASN A 68 -12.69 15.90 8.96
C ASN A 68 -11.62 15.00 8.34
N LEU A 69 -11.65 14.78 7.01
CA LEU A 69 -10.66 13.99 6.29
C LEU A 69 -10.01 14.81 5.19
N ILE A 70 -8.71 15.08 5.33
CA ILE A 70 -7.91 15.62 4.22
C ILE A 70 -7.62 14.47 3.26
N LEU A 71 -8.34 14.43 2.15
CA LEU A 71 -8.24 13.40 1.12
C LEU A 71 -7.69 13.97 -0.19
N GLU A 72 -6.69 13.31 -0.77
CA GLU A 72 -6.18 13.61 -2.11
C GLU A 72 -6.23 12.35 -2.99
N VAL A 73 -6.62 12.51 -4.25
CA VAL A 73 -6.61 11.44 -5.25
C VAL A 73 -5.60 11.79 -6.34
N LEU A 74 -4.71 10.86 -6.64
CA LEU A 74 -3.71 10.98 -7.69
C LEU A 74 -3.92 9.87 -8.72
N ILE A 75 -4.11 10.26 -9.98
CA ILE A 75 -4.22 9.31 -11.08
C ILE A 75 -2.85 9.14 -11.72
N ALA A 76 -2.22 8.00 -11.49
CA ALA A 76 -0.88 7.71 -11.98
C ALA A 76 -0.67 6.21 -12.17
N SER A 77 0.10 5.86 -13.20
CA SER A 77 0.58 4.50 -13.40
C SER A 77 1.81 4.25 -12.52
N LEU A 78 1.82 3.17 -11.76
CA LEU A 78 3.02 2.73 -11.02
C LEU A 78 4.18 2.30 -11.94
N ARG A 79 3.91 2.14 -13.23
CA ARG A 79 4.94 1.88 -14.26
C ARG A 79 5.71 3.15 -14.62
N ASP A 80 5.16 4.34 -14.34
CA ASP A 80 5.82 5.61 -14.56
C ASP A 80 6.69 5.98 -13.34
N ARG A 81 7.95 5.55 -13.41
CA ARG A 81 8.95 5.67 -12.34
C ARG A 81 9.17 7.12 -11.91
N GLU A 82 9.28 8.03 -12.87
CA GLU A 82 9.57 9.43 -12.60
C GLU A 82 8.40 10.09 -11.87
N THR A 83 7.18 9.86 -12.36
CA THR A 83 5.97 10.36 -11.70
C THR A 83 5.82 9.82 -10.27
N ILE A 84 6.06 8.53 -10.04
CA ILE A 84 5.98 7.95 -8.69
C ILE A 84 7.06 8.52 -7.77
N PHE A 85 8.29 8.67 -8.24
CA PHE A 85 9.37 9.27 -7.47
C PHE A 85 9.01 10.70 -7.05
N ASP A 86 8.51 11.50 -7.99
CA ASP A 86 8.06 12.87 -7.75
C ASP A 86 6.93 12.94 -6.72
N ILE A 87 5.92 12.07 -6.84
CA ILE A 87 4.81 11.99 -5.90
C ILE A 87 5.32 11.70 -4.49
N VAL A 88 6.17 10.68 -4.34
CA VAL A 88 6.71 10.26 -3.05
C VAL A 88 7.59 11.35 -2.45
N ALA A 89 8.45 11.98 -3.25
CA ALA A 89 9.34 13.05 -2.84
C ALA A 89 8.57 14.30 -2.37
N LYS A 90 7.47 14.65 -3.06
CA LYS A 90 6.60 15.78 -2.70
C LYS A 90 5.74 15.47 -1.47
N LEU A 91 5.10 14.31 -1.42
CA LEU A 91 4.18 13.93 -0.35
C LEU A 91 4.88 13.58 0.96
N LYS A 92 6.07 12.97 0.88
CA LYS A 92 6.81 12.41 2.03
C LYS A 92 5.89 11.64 2.99
N PRO A 93 5.17 10.62 2.48
CA PRO A 93 4.21 9.88 3.29
C PRO A 93 4.90 9.23 4.49
N ASN A 94 4.19 9.18 5.62
CA ASN A 94 4.65 8.50 6.82
C ASN A 94 4.45 6.98 6.73
N VAL A 95 3.45 6.55 5.96
CA VAL A 95 3.10 5.14 5.75
C VAL A 95 2.63 4.98 4.31
N ILE A 96 3.07 3.91 3.65
CA ILE A 96 2.56 3.53 2.32
C ILE A 96 1.97 2.14 2.41
N PHE A 97 0.72 2.00 1.96
CA PHE A 97 0.07 0.72 1.71
C PHE A 97 0.05 0.46 0.21
N HIS A 98 0.72 -0.59 -0.23
CA HIS A 98 0.71 -1.02 -1.61
C HIS A 98 -0.29 -2.15 -1.81
N ALA A 99 -1.42 -1.83 -2.44
CA ALA A 99 -2.49 -2.77 -2.81
C ALA A 99 -2.66 -2.88 -4.34
N ALA A 100 -1.75 -2.30 -5.11
CA ALA A 100 -1.79 -2.35 -6.56
C ALA A 100 -1.18 -3.65 -7.08
N ALA A 101 -1.98 -4.72 -7.12
CA ALA A 101 -1.64 -5.94 -7.83
C ALA A 101 -2.32 -5.93 -9.21
N HIS A 102 -1.61 -6.39 -10.25
CA HIS A 102 -2.20 -6.57 -11.58
C HIS A 102 -3.30 -7.65 -11.52
N LYS A 103 -4.56 -7.23 -11.41
CA LYS A 103 -5.72 -8.13 -11.52
C LYS A 103 -6.00 -8.46 -12.98
N HIS A 104 -5.67 -9.68 -13.40
CA HIS A 104 -6.48 -10.43 -14.37
C HIS A 104 -6.41 -11.94 -14.10
N VAL A 105 -6.77 -12.35 -12.89
CA VAL A 105 -6.85 -13.77 -12.50
C VAL A 105 -7.83 -14.59 -13.39
N PRO A 106 -8.98 -14.07 -13.88
CA PRO A 106 -9.86 -14.85 -14.76
C PRO A 106 -9.29 -15.15 -16.17
N LEU A 107 -8.32 -14.36 -16.65
CA LEU A 107 -7.65 -14.59 -17.93
C LEU A 107 -6.41 -15.50 -17.79
N MET A 108 -5.96 -15.78 -16.56
CA MET A 108 -4.75 -16.55 -16.25
C MET A 108 -4.99 -18.06 -16.11
N GLU A 109 -6.25 -18.50 -15.95
CA GLU A 109 -6.57 -19.94 -15.90
C GLU A 109 -6.32 -20.66 -17.24
N PHE A 110 -6.27 -19.92 -18.35
CA PHE A 110 -6.04 -20.50 -19.69
C PHE A 110 -4.58 -20.51 -20.13
N ASN A 111 -3.66 -19.85 -19.40
CA ASN A 111 -2.29 -19.62 -19.86
C ASN A 111 -1.28 -19.80 -18.70
N ALA A 112 -1.02 -21.05 -18.33
CA ALA A 112 -0.16 -21.43 -17.20
C ALA A 112 1.27 -20.86 -17.27
N ALA A 113 1.79 -20.56 -18.47
CA ALA A 113 3.10 -19.93 -18.65
C ALA A 113 3.12 -18.42 -18.32
N GLU A 114 2.01 -17.70 -18.53
CA GLU A 114 1.87 -16.28 -18.14
C GLU A 114 1.45 -16.09 -16.68
N ALA A 115 0.77 -17.07 -16.08
CA ALA A 115 0.46 -17.06 -14.64
C ALA A 115 1.73 -17.14 -13.77
N VAL A 116 2.75 -17.88 -14.21
CA VAL A 116 4.07 -17.93 -13.55
C VAL A 116 4.81 -16.59 -13.69
N ALA A 117 4.68 -15.89 -14.83
CA ALA A 117 5.28 -14.56 -15.01
C ALA A 117 4.60 -13.46 -14.14
N ASN A 118 3.40 -13.73 -13.61
CA ASN A 118 2.63 -12.78 -12.79
C ASN A 118 2.63 -13.10 -11.29
N ASN A 119 3.04 -14.30 -10.86
CA ASN A 119 3.42 -14.55 -9.46
C ASN A 119 4.72 -13.82 -9.08
N ILE A 120 5.50 -13.37 -10.07
CA ILE A 120 6.68 -12.50 -9.93
C ILE A 120 6.32 -11.14 -9.32
N GLY A 121 5.03 -10.80 -9.26
CA GLY A 121 4.51 -9.52 -8.82
C GLY A 121 4.99 -9.09 -7.43
N GLY A 122 5.04 -9.98 -6.45
CA GLY A 122 5.42 -9.57 -5.09
C GLY A 122 6.90 -9.22 -4.94
N THR A 123 7.77 -10.06 -5.50
CA THR A 123 9.22 -9.80 -5.50
C THR A 123 9.56 -8.58 -6.35
N GLN A 124 8.97 -8.44 -7.53
CA GLN A 124 9.18 -7.29 -8.39
C GLN A 124 8.65 -6.00 -7.75
N THR A 125 7.50 -6.05 -7.07
CA THR A 125 6.96 -4.94 -6.28
C THR A 125 7.94 -4.52 -5.20
N LEU A 126 8.50 -5.45 -4.44
CA LEU A 126 9.47 -5.14 -3.38
C LEU A 126 10.75 -4.53 -3.92
N LEU A 127 11.26 -5.04 -5.05
CA LEU A 127 12.43 -4.47 -5.73
C LEU A 127 12.17 -3.06 -6.25
N GLN A 128 11.00 -2.82 -6.86
CA GLN A 128 10.60 -1.49 -7.31
C GLN A 128 10.47 -0.52 -6.14
N LEU A 129 9.82 -0.95 -5.04
CA LEU A 129 9.73 -0.14 -3.82
C LEU A 129 11.12 0.14 -3.24
N ALA A 130 12.03 -0.84 -3.21
CA ALA A 130 13.41 -0.67 -2.74
C ALA A 130 14.14 0.40 -3.55
N GLU A 131 13.93 0.41 -4.87
CA GLU A 131 14.51 1.40 -5.77
C GLU A 131 13.94 2.80 -5.53
N TYR A 132 12.62 2.94 -5.33
CA TYR A 132 11.99 4.24 -5.11
C TYR A 132 12.22 4.81 -3.71
N MET A 133 12.32 3.94 -2.69
CA MET A 133 12.26 4.34 -1.26
C MET A 133 13.57 4.13 -0.50
N GLY A 134 14.52 3.42 -1.10
CA GLY A 134 15.76 2.93 -0.50
C GLY A 134 15.65 1.47 -0.05
N PRO A 135 16.67 0.63 -0.31
CA PRO A 135 16.64 -0.81 -0.03
C PRO A 135 16.52 -1.14 1.47
N THR A 136 17.06 -0.28 2.33
CA THR A 136 17.03 -0.45 3.79
C THR A 136 15.75 0.06 4.44
N ARG A 137 14.75 0.48 3.65
CA ARG A 137 13.48 0.95 4.21
C ARG A 137 12.75 -0.22 4.87
N GLU A 138 12.34 -0.05 6.13
CA GLU A 138 11.54 -1.06 6.82
C GLU A 138 10.18 -1.23 6.16
N ALA A 139 9.77 -2.48 5.98
CA ALA A 139 8.50 -2.86 5.42
C ALA A 139 7.96 -4.15 6.06
N ALA A 140 6.70 -4.41 5.78
CA ALA A 140 6.03 -5.66 6.09
C ALA A 140 5.25 -6.12 4.85
N VAL A 141 5.24 -7.42 4.61
CA VAL A 141 4.40 -8.05 3.58
C VAL A 141 3.40 -8.95 4.27
N SER A 142 2.13 -8.74 3.93
CA SER A 142 1.03 -9.61 4.34
C SER A 142 0.46 -10.29 3.10
N ARG A 143 0.25 -11.61 3.17
CA ARG A 143 -0.36 -12.40 2.10
C ARG A 143 -1.30 -13.47 2.63
N GLU A 144 -2.40 -13.69 1.92
CA GLU A 144 -3.28 -14.83 2.13
C GLU A 144 -2.80 -16.00 1.27
N ILE A 145 -2.39 -17.10 1.91
CA ILE A 145 -1.98 -18.34 1.22
C ILE A 145 -3.21 -19.24 0.99
N SER A 146 -4.17 -19.21 1.91
CA SER A 146 -5.48 -19.86 1.79
C SER A 146 -6.48 -19.23 2.78
N LYS A 147 -7.76 -19.60 2.70
CA LYS A 147 -8.84 -19.14 3.62
C LYS A 147 -8.55 -19.31 5.12
N HIS A 148 -7.52 -20.07 5.48
CA HIS A 148 -7.13 -20.36 6.86
C HIS A 148 -5.65 -20.05 7.15
N PHE A 149 -4.88 -19.56 6.17
CA PHE A 149 -3.46 -19.29 6.33
C PHE A 149 -3.09 -17.93 5.76
N GLU A 150 -2.61 -17.07 6.64
CA GLU A 150 -1.99 -15.79 6.34
C GLU A 150 -0.51 -15.84 6.76
N GLU A 151 0.35 -15.20 5.97
CA GLU A 151 1.74 -14.98 6.34
C GLU A 151 2.04 -13.49 6.44
N ASN A 152 2.69 -13.10 7.53
CA ASN A 152 3.14 -11.74 7.78
C ASN A 152 4.65 -11.75 8.01
N THR A 153 5.40 -11.20 7.06
CA THR A 153 6.88 -11.15 7.13
C THR A 153 7.33 -9.70 7.20
N ARG A 154 8.30 -9.40 8.07
CA ARG A 154 8.85 -8.05 8.30
C ARG A 154 10.34 -8.04 8.03
N GLY A 155 10.84 -6.92 7.54
CA GLY A 155 12.27 -6.71 7.25
C GLY A 155 12.47 -5.41 6.49
N THR A 156 13.67 -5.19 5.98
CA THR A 156 13.91 -4.16 4.98
C THR A 156 13.34 -4.58 3.61
N LEU A 157 13.12 -3.63 2.71
CA LEU A 157 12.66 -3.92 1.35
C LEU A 157 13.61 -4.88 0.62
N GLU A 158 14.92 -4.77 0.82
CA GLU A 158 15.93 -5.68 0.26
C GLU A 158 15.84 -7.09 0.87
N GLU A 159 15.75 -7.21 2.19
CA GLU A 159 15.60 -8.51 2.87
C GLU A 159 14.32 -9.22 2.43
N LEU A 160 13.21 -8.49 2.34
CA LEU A 160 11.93 -9.02 1.90
C LEU A 160 11.98 -9.42 0.41
N ALA A 161 12.55 -8.59 -0.45
CA ALA A 161 12.74 -8.93 -1.87
C ALA A 161 13.52 -10.25 -2.00
N ASN A 162 14.65 -10.37 -1.30
CA ASN A 162 15.48 -11.58 -1.32
C ASN A 162 14.74 -12.81 -0.77
N TYR A 163 13.97 -12.66 0.32
CA TYR A 163 13.17 -13.76 0.88
C TYR A 163 12.12 -14.27 -0.11
N TYR A 164 11.42 -13.37 -0.80
CA TYR A 164 10.36 -13.71 -1.73
C TYR A 164 10.86 -14.13 -3.13
N VAL A 165 12.15 -13.92 -3.47
CA VAL A 165 12.79 -14.60 -4.61
C VAL A 165 12.71 -16.12 -4.45
N ALA A 166 13.00 -16.63 -3.24
CA ALA A 166 12.99 -18.06 -2.96
C ALA A 166 11.61 -18.60 -2.54
N ASN A 167 10.71 -17.72 -2.08
CA ASN A 167 9.42 -18.07 -1.50
C ASN A 167 8.27 -17.28 -2.13
N GLU A 168 8.20 -17.26 -3.46
CA GLU A 168 7.33 -16.37 -4.24
C GLU A 168 5.89 -16.29 -3.68
N PRO A 169 5.38 -15.07 -3.41
CA PRO A 169 4.03 -14.88 -2.93
C PRO A 169 3.00 -15.21 -4.00
N LYS A 170 2.12 -16.15 -3.65
CA LYS A 170 0.91 -16.45 -4.42
C LYS A 170 -0.24 -15.61 -3.87
N GLY A 171 -1.06 -15.07 -4.76
CA GLY A 171 -2.26 -14.31 -4.40
C GLY A 171 -2.04 -12.80 -4.26
N GLU A 172 -3.08 -12.12 -3.76
CA GLU A 172 -3.02 -10.68 -3.48
C GLU A 172 -2.15 -10.42 -2.25
N ILE A 173 -1.18 -9.51 -2.37
CA ILE A 173 -0.33 -9.09 -1.25
C ILE A 173 -0.57 -7.64 -0.91
N VAL A 174 -0.42 -7.32 0.37
CA VAL A 174 -0.33 -5.94 0.85
C VAL A 174 1.07 -5.71 1.39
N VAL A 175 1.76 -4.71 0.84
CA VAL A 175 3.06 -4.27 1.36
C VAL A 175 2.85 -2.97 2.14
N VAL A 176 3.27 -2.96 3.40
CA VAL A 176 3.29 -1.76 4.24
C VAL A 176 4.72 -1.28 4.33
N VAL A 177 5.00 -0.09 3.82
CA VAL A 177 6.35 0.50 3.83
C VAL A 177 6.37 1.67 4.81
N LYS A 178 7.36 1.68 5.70
CA LYS A 178 7.61 2.81 6.59
C LYS A 178 7.98 4.04 5.76
N GLY A 179 7.46 5.21 6.13
CA GLY A 179 7.83 6.47 5.49
C GLY A 179 9.27 6.89 5.74
N ALA A 180 9.73 7.92 5.02
CA ALA A 180 10.99 8.57 5.35
C ALA A 180 10.96 9.17 6.76
N GLU A 181 12.05 9.07 7.52
CA GLU A 181 12.16 9.78 8.80
C GLU A 181 11.96 11.27 8.54
N GLN A 182 10.87 11.82 9.05
CA GLN A 182 10.72 13.27 9.06
C GLN A 182 11.66 13.78 10.14
N THR A 183 12.77 14.42 9.71
CA THR A 183 13.53 15.28 10.61
C THR A 183 12.54 16.20 11.29
N LYS A 184 12.35 16.07 12.60
CA LYS A 184 11.60 17.04 13.37
C LYS A 184 12.22 18.39 13.05
N SER A 185 11.51 19.27 12.33
CA SER A 185 11.93 20.66 12.30
C SER A 185 11.94 21.07 13.77
N LYS A 186 13.09 21.51 14.29
CA LYS A 186 13.13 22.21 15.57
C LYS A 186 12.16 23.38 15.46
N LYS A 187 10.92 23.18 15.87
CA LYS A 187 10.08 24.25 16.39
C LYS A 187 10.35 24.23 17.88
N ASP A 188 11.46 24.83 18.25
CA ASP A 188 11.70 25.24 19.63
C ASP A 188 11.88 26.76 19.60
N THR A 189 10.99 27.40 20.37
CA THR A 189 10.95 28.79 20.84
C THR A 189 10.70 29.91 19.84
#